data_AF-A0A951N006-F1
#
_entry.id   AF-A0A951N006-F1
#
_cell.length_a   1.000
_cell.length_b   1.000
_cell.length_c   1.000
_cell.angle_alpha   90.00
_cell.angle_beta   90.00
_cell.angle_gamma   90.00
#
_symmetry.space_group_name_H-M   'P 1'
#
loop_
_entity.id
_entity.type
_entity.pdbx_description
1 polymer ?
#
loop_
_entity_poly.entity_id
_entity_poly.type
_entity_poly.pdbx_seq_one_letter_code
_entity_poly.pdbx_strand_id
1 'polypeptide(L)' 'MHADMEFFFDPVCPFCWVTSRWVRHVQRLRELQVRWRFVSLRMLNEGHYDEKPPGYPAAHQRGLELLRVAA' A
#
# COMPACT_ATOMS: atom_id res chain seq x y z
N MET A 1 -14.20 5.17 17.74
CA MET A 1 -12.89 4.67 18.21
C MET A 1 -11.81 5.18 17.24
N HIS A 2 -10.89 6.00 17.73
CA HIS A 2 -9.73 6.43 16.92
C HIS A 2 -8.73 5.29 16.80
N ALA A 3 -8.08 5.17 15.64
CA ALA A 3 -6.96 4.25 15.48
C ALA A 3 -5.68 4.96 15.92
N ASP A 4 -4.75 4.22 16.53
CA ASP A 4 -3.43 4.75 16.90
C ASP A 4 -2.57 4.97 15.65
N MET A 5 -2.84 4.19 14.59
CA MET A 5 -2.13 4.26 13.31
C MET A 5 -3.08 3.93 12.16
N GLU A 6 -2.95 4.69 11.07
CA GLU A 6 -3.52 4.30 9.77
C GLU A 6 -2.40 3.78 8.86
N PHE A 7 -2.58 2.59 8.30
CA PHE A 7 -1.61 1.98 7.42
C PHE A 7 -2.18 1.86 6.01
N PHE A 8 -1.55 2.54 5.05
CA PHE A 8 -1.94 2.56 3.64
C PHE A 8 -1.16 1.51 2.87
N PHE A 9 -1.87 0.61 2.20
CA PHE A 9 -1.30 -0.52 1.48
C PHE A 9 -1.67 -0.50 -0.01
N ASP A 10 -0.65 -0.64 -0.86
CA ASP A 10 -0.78 -1.02 -2.27
C ASP A 10 -0.10 -2.40 -2.46
N PRO A 11 -0.77 -3.39 -3.08
CA PRO A 11 -0.27 -4.76 -3.20
C PRO A 11 0.98 -4.90 -4.07
N VAL A 12 1.27 -3.95 -4.98
CA VAL A 12 2.49 -4.01 -5.81
C VAL A 12 3.64 -3.22 -5.20
N CYS A 13 3.42 -2.47 -4.11
CA CYS A 13 4.46 -1.72 -3.44
C CYS A 13 5.32 -2.63 -2.56
N PRO A 14 6.62 -2.83 -2.89
CA PRO A 14 7.49 -3.70 -2.09
C PRO A 14 7.72 -3.15 -0.67
N PHE A 15 7.71 -1.82 -0.51
CA PHE A 15 7.87 -1.18 0.80
C PHE A 15 6.62 -1.37 1.66
N CYS A 16 5.42 -1.20 1.10
CA CYS A 16 4.18 -1.50 1.82
C CYS A 16 4.15 -2.96 2.27
N TRP A 17 4.64 -3.91 1.45
CA TRP A 17 4.73 -5.32 1.84
C TRP A 17 5.62 -5.54 3.07
N VAL A 18 6.87 -5.10 3.02
CA VAL A 18 7.81 -5.27 4.15
C VAL A 18 7.28 -4.59 5.40
N THR A 19 6.78 -3.35 5.29
CA THR A 19 6.28 -2.60 6.44
C THR A 19 4.99 -3.22 6.99
N SER A 20 4.10 -3.77 6.16
CA SER A 20 2.88 -4.45 6.65
C SER A 20 3.21 -5.66 7.52
N ARG A 21 4.25 -6.43 7.16
CA ARG A 21 4.74 -7.57 7.96
C ARG A 21 5.27 -7.10 9.31
N TRP A 22 6.02 -5.99 9.33
CA TRP A 22 6.50 -5.38 10.56
C TRP A 22 5.36 -4.85 11.42
N VAL A 23 4.39 -4.13 10.85
CA VAL A 23 3.20 -3.63 11.57
C VAL A 23 2.45 -4.80 12.23
N ARG A 24 2.19 -5.89 11.50
CA ARG A 24 1.56 -7.09 12.08
C ARG A 24 2.40 -7.76 13.17
N HIS A 25 3.73 -7.63 13.12
CA HIS A 25 4.59 -8.12 14.19
C HIS A 25 4.47 -7.23 15.43
N VAL A 26 4.53 -5.91 15.28
CA VAL A 26 4.41 -4.94 16.38
C VAL A 26 3.03 -5.00 17.04
N GLN A 27 1.94 -5.17 16.27
CA GLN A 27 0.59 -5.36 16.83
C GLN A 27 0.48 -6.60 17.75
N ARG A 28 1.33 -7.61 17.58
CA ARG A 28 1.36 -8.76 18.51
C ARG A 28 2.17 -8.50 19.77
N LEU A 29 3.02 -7.47 19.76
CA LEU A 29 3.90 -7.12 20.87
C LEU A 29 3.39 -5.92 21.68
N ARG A 30 2.40 -5.18 21.16
CA ARG A 30 1.88 -3.93 21.71
C ARG A 30 0.38 -3.86 21.49
N GLU A 31 -0.35 -3.22 22.39
CA GLU A 31 -1.77 -2.90 22.22
C GLU A 31 -1.93 -1.75 21.22
N LEU A 32 -1.76 -2.04 19.93
CA LEU A 32 -1.80 -1.05 18.84
C LEU A 32 -3.02 -1.29 17.93
N GLN A 33 -3.95 -0.33 17.92
CA GLN A 33 -5.10 -0.34 17.02
C GLN A 33 -4.70 0.24 15.65
N VAL A 34 -4.54 -0.65 14.67
CA VAL A 34 -4.18 -0.28 13.30
C VAL A 34 -5.42 -0.31 12.42
N ARG A 35 -5.67 0.81 11.74
CA ARG A 35 -6.68 0.90 10.68
C ARG A 35 -6.00 0.73 9.32
N TRP A 36 -6.36 -0.34 8.63
CA TRP A 36 -5.84 -0.61 7.28
C TRP A 36 -6.65 0.16 6.25
N ARG A 37 -5.95 0.80 5.32
CA ARG A 37 -6.53 1.53 4.19
C ARG A 37 -5.81 1.13 2.91
N PHE A 38 -6.49 1.27 1.79
CA PHE A 38 -5.87 1.11 0.48
C PHE A 38 -5.34 2.44 -0.04
N VAL A 39 -4.24 2.36 -0.78
CA VAL A 39 -3.70 3.45 -1.59
C VAL A 39 -3.33 2.88 -2.95
N SER A 40 -3.53 3.65 -4.02
CA SER A 40 -3.19 3.24 -5.39
C SER A 40 -1.96 4.00 -5.88
N LEU A 41 -0.86 3.28 -6.10
CA LEU A 41 0.32 3.85 -6.75
C LEU A 41 0.02 4.31 -8.19
N ARG A 42 -0.97 3.69 -8.85
CA ARG A 42 -1.41 4.10 -10.19
C ARG A 42 -1.91 5.54 -10.18
N MET A 43 -2.78 5.84 -9.21
CA MET A 43 -3.37 7.17 -9.03
C MET A 43 -2.35 8.17 -8.49
N LEU A 44 -1.54 7.78 -7.51
CA LEU A 44 -0.52 8.68 -6.94
C LEU A 44 0.53 9.15 -7.95
N ASN A 45 0.84 8.33 -8.96
CA ASN A 45 1.85 8.65 -9.98
C ASN A 45 1.22 9.09 -11.31
N GLU A 46 -0.07 9.42 -11.35
CA GLU A 46 -0.71 9.94 -12.56
C GLU A 46 0.02 11.21 -13.05
N GLY A 47 0.39 11.25 -14.34
CA GLY A 47 1.18 12.35 -14.92
C GLY A 47 2.69 12.32 -14.64
N HIS A 48 3.18 11.38 -13.82
CA HIS A 48 4.58 11.32 -13.38
C HIS A 48 5.34 10.08 -13.87
N TYR A 49 4.89 9.45 -14.96
CA TYR A 49 5.50 8.21 -15.46
C TYR A 49 6.71 8.43 -16.36
N ASP A 50 6.83 9.62 -16.97
CA ASP A 50 7.94 9.94 -17.88
C ASP A 50 9.29 9.93 -17.16
N GLU A 51 9.27 10.15 -15.85
CA GLU A 51 10.43 10.15 -14.95
C GLU A 51 10.64 8.80 -14.23
N LYS A 52 9.90 7.74 -14.59
CA LYS A 52 10.01 6.40 -13.97
C LYS A 52 10.65 5.37 -14.91
N PRO A 53 11.28 4.32 -14.35
CA PRO A 53 11.80 3.23 -15.17
C PRO A 53 10.72 2.54 -16.02
N PRO A 54 11.10 1.95 -17.17
CA PRO A 54 10.20 1.15 -17.98
C PRO A 54 9.49 0.06 -17.16
N GLY A 55 8.19 -0.15 -17.43
CA GLY A 55 7.37 -1.16 -16.76
C GLY A 55 6.66 -0.70 -15.48
N TYR A 56 7.03 0.44 -14.89
CA TYR A 56 6.31 1.02 -13.74
C TYR A 56 4.82 1.29 -14.02
N PRO A 57 4.42 1.89 -15.16
CA PRO A 57 3.00 2.10 -15.46
C PRO A 57 2.18 0.80 -15.42
N ALA A 58 2.70 -0.26 -16.04
CA ALA A 58 2.04 -1.56 -16.10
C ALA A 58 2.01 -2.26 -14.73
N ALA A 59 3.07 -2.14 -13.93
CA ALA A 59 3.08 -2.66 -12.56
C ALA A 59 2.06 -1.95 -11.68
N HIS A 60 2.02 -0.62 -11.69
CA HIS A 60 1.05 0.15 -10.91
C HIS A 60 -0.38 -0.09 -11.38
N GLN A 61 -0.61 -0.26 -12.69
CA GLN A 61 -1.92 -0.61 -13.23
C GLN A 61 -2.43 -1.96 -12.69
N ARG A 62 -1.57 -2.97 -12.63
CA ARG A 62 -1.89 -4.25 -11.96
C ARG A 62 -2.21 -4.05 -10.48
N GLY A 63 -1.49 -3.16 -9.80
CA GLY A 63 -1.80 -2.76 -8.42
C GLY A 63 -3.23 -2.25 -8.26
N LEU A 64 -3.65 -1.31 -9.12
CA LEU A 64 -5.01 -0.78 -9.12
C LEU A 64 -6.07 -1.86 -9.38
N GLU A 65 -5.79 -2.81 -10.27
CA GLU A 65 -6.69 -3.93 -10.54
C GLU A 65 -6.82 -4.86 -9.33
N LEU A 66 -5.71 -5.20 -8.68
CA LEU A 66 -5.70 -6.01 -7.47
C LEU A 66 -6.44 -5.36 -6.31
N LEU A 67 -6.34 -4.03 -6.16
CA LEU A 67 -7.06 -3.28 -5.13
C LEU A 67 -8.59 -3.42 -5.25
N ARG A 68 -9.13 -3.68 -6.45
CA ARG A 68 -10.58 -3.92 -6.64
C ARG A 68 -11.05 -5.26 -6.06
N VAL A 69 -10.14 -6.23 -5.91
CA VAL A 69 -10.44 -7.53 -5.29
C VAL A 69 -10.31 -7.46 -3.76
N ALA A 70 -9.46 -6.56 -3.26
CA ALA A 70 -9.21 -6.42 -1.84
C ALA A 70 -10.26 -5.55 -1.11
N ALA A 71 -11.05 -4.77 -1.85
CA ALA A 71 -12.06 -3.84 -1.34
C ALA A 71 -13.39 -4.51 -0.98
#